data_AF-A0A2I2G7I0-F1
#
_entry.id   AF-A0A2I2G7I0-F1
#
_cell.length_a   1.000
_cell.length_b   1.000
_cell.length_c   1.000
_cell.angle_alpha   90.00
_cell.angle_beta   90.00
_cell.angle_gamma   90.00
#
_symmetry.space_group_name_H-M   'P 1'
#
loop_
_entity.id
_entity.type
_entity.pdbx_description
1 polymer ?
#
loop_
_entity_poly.entity_id
_entity_poly.type
_entity_poly.pdbx_seq_one_letter_code
_entity_poly.pdbx_strand_id
1 'polypeptide(L)'
;MIFPRGFQLLLILGCTLSLALAYDISKRLEPPGKLKVRLDFPLARTWPDEPENYNTDPQPARTWFWSSHLKFKKPVEEITDGQLWKIALDAYNEVPADMKQYGIRKGARPSAMTVLAFDHEIILASSQKGDSFAYNYPDTPVLKSLQLCQSVWKDVVKDGDNPHNNGGKCGEPMATQLYYTENKTPLKDRDARIATIVWGRQVPPCGDSETSDIWGCNLFVYDQGAKVIDIKTPSEKYDLKTLAGGVTFDQIQLCSG
;
A
#
# COMPACT_ATOMS: atom_id res chain seq x y z
N MET A 1 3.55 -32.13 55.89
CA MET A 1 2.94 -31.67 54.63
C MET A 1 4.05 -31.23 53.69
N ILE A 2 4.37 -32.06 52.69
CA ILE A 2 5.46 -31.83 51.73
C ILE A 2 4.83 -31.23 50.48
N PHE A 3 5.01 -29.93 50.26
CA PHE A 3 4.61 -29.29 49.00
C PHE A 3 5.57 -29.74 47.89
N PRO A 4 5.09 -30.19 46.72
CA PRO A 4 5.97 -30.72 45.68
C PRO A 4 6.66 -29.58 44.94
N ARG A 5 8.00 -29.58 44.98
CA ARG A 5 8.91 -28.68 44.25
C ARG A 5 8.80 -28.74 42.70
N GLY A 6 7.86 -29.51 42.16
CA GLY A 6 7.68 -29.70 40.71
C GLY A 6 6.92 -28.58 40.00
N PHE A 7 6.17 -27.74 40.72
CA PHE A 7 5.30 -26.73 40.09
C PHE A 7 6.04 -25.44 39.68
N GLN A 8 7.20 -25.15 40.27
CA GLN A 8 7.99 -23.95 39.95
C GLN A 8 8.84 -24.11 38.67
N LEU A 9 9.22 -25.34 38.30
CA LEU A 9 9.97 -25.58 37.06
C LEU A 9 9.10 -25.48 35.79
N LEU A 10 7.80 -25.77 35.88
CA LEU A 10 6.85 -25.62 34.77
C LEU A 10 6.49 -24.15 34.48
N LEU A 11 6.52 -23.27 35.49
CA LEU A 11 6.29 -21.84 35.32
C LEU A 11 7.49 -21.10 34.71
N ILE A 12 8.71 -21.58 34.95
CA ILE A 12 9.94 -21.02 34.36
C ILE A 12 10.17 -21.55 32.93
N LEU A 13 9.75 -22.79 32.62
CA LEU A 13 9.73 -23.29 31.23
C LEU A 13 8.57 -22.71 30.38
N GLY A 14 7.48 -22.27 31.01
CA GLY A 14 6.35 -21.63 30.32
C GLY A 14 6.58 -20.15 29.97
N CYS A 15 7.54 -19.48 30.62
CA CYS A 15 7.83 -18.06 30.39
C CYS A 15 8.91 -17.78 29.34
N THR A 16 9.59 -18.80 28.80
CA THR A 16 10.66 -18.61 27.80
C THR A 16 10.22 -18.84 26.35
N LEU A 17 8.97 -19.26 26.11
CA LEU A 17 8.41 -19.48 24.76
C LEU A 17 7.55 -18.34 24.22
N SER A 18 7.60 -17.16 24.86
CA SER A 18 7.13 -15.90 24.25
C SER A 18 8.29 -15.10 23.66
N LEU A 19 9.32 -15.79 23.13
CA LEU A 19 10.24 -15.18 22.20
C LEU A 19 9.41 -14.77 20.99
N ALA A 20 9.13 -13.47 20.88
CA ALA A 20 8.58 -12.86 19.70
C ALA A 20 9.49 -13.26 18.53
N LEU A 21 9.06 -14.26 17.74
CA LEU A 21 9.78 -14.66 16.53
C LEU A 21 9.97 -13.39 15.70
N ALA A 22 11.22 -12.95 15.54
CA ALA A 22 11.56 -11.84 14.69
C ALA A 22 11.05 -12.13 13.27
N TYR A 23 10.57 -11.10 12.56
CA TYR A 23 10.26 -11.29 11.15
C TYR A 23 11.56 -11.62 10.39
N ASP A 24 11.50 -12.52 9.40
CA ASP A 24 12.63 -12.91 8.57
C ASP A 24 12.46 -12.36 7.16
N ILE A 25 13.15 -11.27 6.85
CA ILE A 25 13.24 -10.69 5.50
C ILE A 25 14.64 -10.88 4.89
N SER A 26 15.35 -11.95 5.27
CA SER A 26 16.67 -12.27 4.72
C SER A 26 16.63 -12.62 3.23
N LYS A 27 15.52 -13.23 2.79
CA LYS A 27 15.27 -13.61 1.40
C LYS A 27 13.88 -13.16 0.95
N ARG A 28 13.77 -12.82 -0.33
CA ARG A 28 12.49 -12.55 -0.99
C ARG A 28 11.74 -13.87 -1.20
N LEU A 29 10.48 -13.93 -0.81
CA LEU A 29 9.61 -15.10 -0.97
C LEU A 29 8.57 -14.86 -2.07
N GLU A 30 8.11 -15.95 -2.69
CA GLU A 30 7.05 -15.91 -3.70
C GLU A 30 5.69 -15.60 -3.06
N PRO A 31 4.90 -14.67 -3.62
CA PRO A 31 3.60 -14.34 -3.07
C PRO A 31 2.60 -15.47 -3.30
N PRO A 32 1.81 -15.84 -2.28
CA PRO A 32 0.89 -16.97 -2.34
C PRO A 32 -0.37 -16.65 -3.13
N GLY A 33 -0.69 -15.36 -3.27
CA GLY A 33 -1.90 -14.87 -3.91
C GLY A 33 -1.91 -15.00 -5.45
N LYS A 34 -3.11 -14.96 -6.02
CA LYS A 34 -3.33 -15.03 -7.48
C LYS A 34 -2.97 -13.70 -8.17
N LEU A 35 -3.14 -12.58 -7.46
CA LEU A 35 -2.78 -11.25 -7.93
C LEU A 35 -1.31 -10.92 -7.66
N LYS A 36 -0.56 -11.83 -7.03
CA LYS A 36 0.89 -11.69 -6.78
C LYS A 36 1.25 -10.44 -5.98
N VAL A 37 0.34 -9.99 -5.09
CA VAL A 37 0.61 -8.93 -4.13
C VAL A 37 1.70 -9.39 -3.17
N ARG A 38 2.80 -8.64 -3.12
CA ARG A 38 3.99 -9.02 -2.34
C ARG A 38 4.63 -7.81 -1.68
N LEU A 39 5.36 -8.08 -0.60
CA LEU A 39 6.17 -7.07 0.09
C LEU A 39 7.13 -6.39 -0.90
N ASP A 40 7.21 -5.06 -0.86
CA ASP A 40 8.31 -4.31 -1.49
C ASP A 40 9.58 -4.57 -0.68
N PHE A 41 10.32 -5.57 -1.15
CA PHE A 41 11.45 -6.14 -0.43
C PHE A 41 12.62 -5.16 -0.28
N PRO A 42 13.03 -4.40 -1.32
CA PRO A 42 14.00 -3.31 -1.15
C PRO A 42 13.55 -2.30 -0.11
N LEU A 43 12.33 -1.75 -0.23
CA LEU A 43 11.83 -0.73 0.72
C LEU A 43 11.88 -1.23 2.16
N ALA A 44 11.41 -2.46 2.42
CA ALA A 44 11.42 -3.01 3.77
C ALA A 44 12.83 -3.18 4.35
N ARG A 45 13.84 -3.39 3.51
CA ARG A 45 15.22 -3.67 3.95
C ARG A 45 16.08 -2.43 4.06
N THR A 46 15.91 -1.49 3.15
CA THR A 46 16.84 -0.37 2.96
C THR A 46 16.23 0.97 3.33
N TRP A 47 14.94 1.03 3.70
CA TRP A 47 14.27 2.30 3.99
C TRP A 47 13.50 2.34 5.33
N PRO A 48 13.73 3.38 6.15
CA PRO A 48 14.82 4.37 6.06
C PRO A 48 16.20 3.71 6.30
N ASP A 49 17.29 4.43 6.02
CA ASP A 49 18.67 3.93 6.20
C ASP A 49 18.93 3.40 7.62
N GLU A 50 18.30 4.02 8.63
CA GLU A 50 18.27 3.53 10.02
C GLU A 50 16.82 3.40 10.49
N PRO A 51 16.27 2.17 10.61
CA PRO A 51 14.92 1.99 11.11
C PRO A 51 14.84 2.40 12.59
N GLU A 52 13.72 3.00 13.01
CA GLU A 52 13.54 3.42 14.40
C GLU A 52 13.80 2.26 15.37
N ASN A 53 14.53 2.54 16.45
CA ASN A 53 14.89 1.58 17.49
C ASN A 53 15.77 0.41 17.01
N TYR A 54 16.53 0.54 15.92
CA TYR A 54 17.45 -0.49 15.42
C TYR A 54 18.35 -1.12 16.50
N ASN A 55 18.81 -0.31 17.47
CA ASN A 55 19.71 -0.76 18.53
C ASN A 55 18.99 -1.27 19.80
N THR A 56 17.67 -1.11 19.90
CA THR A 56 16.90 -1.35 21.15
C THR A 56 15.72 -2.30 20.97
N ASP A 57 15.28 -2.58 19.75
CA ASP A 57 14.21 -3.53 19.43
C ASP A 57 14.74 -4.63 18.48
N PRO A 58 14.60 -5.94 18.81
CA PRO A 58 14.91 -7.02 17.86
C PRO A 58 14.01 -7.01 16.61
N GLN A 59 12.94 -6.22 16.60
CA GLN A 59 12.04 -5.97 15.48
C GLN A 59 11.90 -4.46 15.22
N PRO A 60 12.96 -3.77 14.79
CA PRO A 60 12.89 -2.33 14.60
C PRO A 60 11.78 -1.97 13.61
N ALA A 61 11.18 -0.80 13.83
CA ALA A 61 10.05 -0.36 13.02
C ALA A 61 10.53 -0.13 11.58
N ARG A 62 10.05 -0.96 10.66
CA ARG A 62 10.35 -0.86 9.23
C ARG A 62 9.25 -0.16 8.48
N THR A 63 9.61 0.30 7.29
CA THR A 63 8.64 0.72 6.28
C THR A 63 8.05 -0.51 5.63
N TRP A 64 6.72 -0.64 5.69
CA TRP A 64 6.03 -1.78 5.09
C TRP A 64 5.08 -1.31 3.98
N PHE A 65 5.21 -1.94 2.83
CA PHE A 65 4.45 -1.64 1.63
C PHE A 65 4.30 -2.91 0.80
N TRP A 66 3.11 -3.14 0.27
CA TRP A 66 2.82 -4.27 -0.61
C TRP A 66 2.33 -3.76 -1.94
N SER A 67 2.82 -4.37 -3.01
CA SER A 67 2.43 -4.02 -4.36
C SER A 67 2.37 -5.23 -5.29
N SER A 68 1.73 -5.04 -6.43
CA SER A 68 1.87 -5.90 -7.60
C SER A 68 1.63 -5.07 -8.85
N HIS A 69 2.21 -5.51 -9.96
CA HIS A 69 1.99 -4.91 -11.27
C HIS A 69 1.51 -5.98 -12.24
N LEU A 70 0.35 -5.70 -12.84
CA LEU A 70 -0.36 -6.59 -13.74
C LEU A 70 -0.32 -5.97 -15.14
N LYS A 71 0.14 -6.75 -16.12
CA LYS A 71 0.20 -6.34 -17.53
C LYS A 71 -0.76 -7.20 -18.34
N PHE A 72 -1.59 -6.57 -19.16
CA PHE A 72 -2.65 -7.21 -19.92
C PHE A 72 -2.33 -7.17 -21.42
N LYS A 73 -2.89 -8.12 -22.17
CA LYS A 73 -2.73 -8.14 -23.63
C LYS A 73 -3.60 -7.11 -24.34
N LYS A 74 -4.72 -6.74 -23.72
CA LYS A 74 -5.66 -5.75 -24.23
C LYS A 74 -5.77 -4.56 -23.26
N PRO A 75 -6.30 -3.41 -23.73
CA PRO A 75 -6.45 -2.25 -22.87
C PRO A 75 -7.29 -2.55 -21.63
N VAL A 76 -6.92 -1.95 -20.50
CA VAL A 76 -7.67 -2.11 -19.25
C VAL A 76 -9.04 -1.44 -19.32
N GLU A 77 -9.32 -0.60 -20.32
CA GLU A 77 -10.66 -0.09 -20.63
C GLU A 77 -11.69 -1.22 -20.79
N GLU A 78 -11.30 -2.41 -21.28
CA GLU A 78 -12.18 -3.59 -21.34
C GLU A 78 -12.53 -4.17 -19.94
N ILE A 79 -11.83 -3.75 -18.88
CA ILE A 79 -12.07 -4.17 -17.49
C ILE A 79 -13.08 -3.21 -16.87
N THR A 80 -14.20 -3.76 -16.38
CA THR A 80 -15.25 -2.96 -15.77
C THR A 80 -14.81 -2.38 -14.42
N ASP A 81 -15.43 -1.27 -14.03
CA ASP A 81 -15.21 -0.66 -12.72
C ASP A 81 -15.56 -1.62 -11.57
N GLY A 82 -16.59 -2.45 -11.73
CA GLY A 82 -16.94 -3.50 -10.77
C GLY A 82 -15.85 -4.56 -10.63
N GLN A 83 -15.20 -4.95 -11.73
CA GLN A 83 -14.05 -5.85 -11.71
C GLN A 83 -12.84 -5.21 -11.03
N LEU A 84 -12.56 -3.93 -11.29
CA LEU A 84 -11.49 -3.18 -10.62
C LEU A 84 -11.69 -3.13 -9.10
N TRP A 85 -12.93 -2.90 -8.64
CA TRP A 85 -13.27 -2.98 -7.22
C TRP A 85 -13.00 -4.36 -6.62
N LYS A 86 -13.36 -5.42 -7.35
CA LYS A 86 -13.14 -6.79 -6.87
C LYS A 86 -11.66 -7.16 -6.86
N ILE A 87 -10.88 -6.68 -7.83
CA ILE A 87 -9.42 -6.83 -7.88
C ILE A 87 -8.79 -6.13 -6.67
N ALA A 88 -9.14 -4.87 -6.37
CA ALA A 88 -8.63 -4.14 -5.21
C ALA A 88 -8.93 -4.86 -3.89
N LEU A 89 -10.14 -5.42 -3.76
CA LEU A 89 -10.54 -6.17 -2.57
C LEU A 89 -9.77 -7.50 -2.43
N ASP A 90 -9.62 -8.23 -3.53
CA ASP A 90 -8.84 -9.48 -3.53
C ASP A 90 -7.38 -9.19 -3.20
N ALA A 91 -6.80 -8.13 -3.76
CA ALA A 91 -5.43 -7.68 -3.47
C ALA A 91 -5.24 -7.33 -1.99
N TYR A 92 -6.18 -6.59 -1.40
CA TYR A 92 -6.17 -6.27 0.04
C TYR A 92 -6.18 -7.54 0.93
N ASN A 93 -6.85 -8.60 0.46
CA ASN A 93 -6.97 -9.86 1.18
C ASN A 93 -5.76 -10.79 0.99
N GLU A 94 -4.90 -10.56 0.00
CA GLU A 94 -3.65 -11.33 -0.19
C GLU A 94 -2.54 -10.92 0.79
N VAL A 95 -2.53 -9.64 1.22
CA VAL A 95 -1.48 -9.09 2.10
C VAL A 95 -1.24 -9.91 3.37
N PRO A 96 -2.26 -10.34 4.16
CA PRO A 96 -2.02 -11.13 5.37
C PRO A 96 -1.30 -12.46 5.13
N ALA A 97 -1.55 -13.09 3.98
CA ALA A 97 -0.90 -14.35 3.64
C ALA A 97 0.59 -14.13 3.34
N ASP A 98 0.93 -13.06 2.60
CA ASP A 98 2.32 -12.68 2.34
C ASP A 98 3.05 -12.26 3.62
N MET A 99 2.44 -11.42 4.46
CA MET A 99 2.97 -11.03 5.78
C MET A 99 3.34 -12.24 6.65
N LYS A 100 2.47 -13.26 6.67
CA LYS A 100 2.67 -14.47 7.48
C LYS A 100 3.94 -15.23 7.06
N GLN A 101 4.31 -15.20 5.78
CA GLN A 101 5.51 -15.89 5.29
C GLN A 101 6.79 -15.34 5.94
N TYR A 102 6.81 -14.03 6.19
CA TYR A 102 7.94 -13.34 6.79
C TYR A 102 7.83 -13.24 8.32
N GLY A 103 6.79 -13.78 8.95
CA GLY A 103 6.56 -13.59 10.39
C GLY A 103 6.22 -12.15 10.79
N ILE A 104 5.75 -11.31 9.85
CA ILE A 104 5.39 -9.92 10.12
C ILE A 104 4.10 -9.88 10.95
N ARG A 105 4.14 -9.16 12.08
CA ARG A 105 3.01 -9.03 13.01
C ARG A 105 1.80 -8.34 12.39
N LYS A 106 0.60 -8.72 12.83
CA LYS A 106 -0.69 -8.17 12.35
C LYS A 106 -0.78 -6.64 12.45
N GLY A 107 -0.15 -6.02 13.45
CA GLY A 107 -0.13 -4.56 13.61
C GLY A 107 0.59 -3.79 12.49
N ALA A 108 1.47 -4.47 11.74
CA ALA A 108 2.15 -3.90 10.58
C ALA A 108 1.31 -3.97 9.30
N ARG A 109 0.08 -4.50 9.35
CA ARG A 109 -0.80 -4.60 8.18
C ARG A 109 -1.23 -3.19 7.72
N PRO A 110 -1.07 -2.86 6.43
CA PRO A 110 -1.72 -1.71 5.81
C PRO A 110 -3.24 -1.75 5.94
N SER A 111 -3.87 -0.59 6.12
CA SER A 111 -5.33 -0.47 6.18
C SER A 111 -5.96 -0.39 4.80
N ALA A 112 -5.21 0.06 3.79
CA ALA A 112 -5.72 0.32 2.44
C ALA A 112 -5.01 -0.50 1.35
N MET A 113 -5.71 -0.72 0.24
CA MET A 113 -5.19 -1.20 -1.04
C MET A 113 -5.84 -0.39 -2.16
N THR A 114 -5.02 0.17 -3.04
CA THR A 114 -5.46 0.96 -4.19
C THR A 114 -5.16 0.20 -5.48
N VAL A 115 -6.11 0.24 -6.40
CA VAL A 115 -5.94 -0.14 -7.79
C VAL A 115 -5.80 1.12 -8.62
N LEU A 116 -4.77 1.18 -9.47
CA LEU A 116 -4.55 2.21 -10.48
C LEU A 116 -4.48 1.53 -11.84
N ALA A 117 -5.47 1.76 -12.69
CA ALA A 117 -5.59 1.14 -14.01
C ALA A 117 -5.36 2.20 -15.10
N PHE A 118 -4.46 1.93 -16.04
CA PHE A 118 -4.11 2.81 -17.16
C PHE A 118 -3.61 1.98 -18.34
N ASP A 119 -3.82 2.43 -19.57
CA ASP A 119 -3.37 1.75 -20.80
C ASP A 119 -3.67 0.24 -20.83
N HIS A 120 -2.65 -0.60 -20.60
CA HIS A 120 -2.71 -2.08 -20.56
C HIS A 120 -2.27 -2.62 -19.20
N GLU A 121 -2.30 -1.79 -18.15
CA GLU A 121 -1.63 -2.07 -16.89
C GLU A 121 -2.51 -1.75 -15.69
N ILE A 122 -2.33 -2.56 -14.63
CA ILE A 122 -2.87 -2.28 -13.31
C ILE A 122 -1.73 -2.30 -12.30
N ILE A 123 -1.60 -1.23 -11.52
CA ILE A 123 -0.78 -1.19 -10.32
C ILE A 123 -1.68 -1.41 -9.11
N LEU A 124 -1.30 -2.37 -8.27
CA LEU A 124 -1.89 -2.60 -6.96
C LEU A 124 -0.89 -2.09 -5.92
N ALA A 125 -1.33 -1.20 -5.03
CA ALA A 125 -0.47 -0.59 -4.02
C ALA A 125 -1.20 -0.44 -2.68
N SER A 126 -0.60 -0.94 -1.60
CA SER A 126 -1.14 -0.75 -0.26
C SER A 126 -0.94 0.69 0.22
N SER A 127 -1.67 1.12 1.26
CA SER A 127 -1.15 2.22 2.10
C SER A 127 0.20 1.79 2.70
N GLN A 128 1.04 2.75 3.05
CA GLN A 128 2.34 2.49 3.64
C GLN A 128 2.28 2.53 5.18
N LYS A 129 3.03 1.65 5.84
CA LYS A 129 3.34 1.73 7.29
C LYS A 129 4.79 2.17 7.48
N GLY A 130 5.11 2.80 8.60
CA GLY A 130 6.43 3.39 8.87
C GLY A 130 6.59 4.79 8.25
N ASP A 131 7.83 5.11 7.86
CA ASP A 131 8.28 6.43 7.42
C ASP A 131 7.85 6.77 6.01
N SER A 132 7.25 7.95 5.81
CA SER A 132 6.66 8.32 4.52
C SER A 132 7.67 8.36 3.38
N PHE A 133 7.58 7.40 2.46
CA PHE A 133 8.37 7.43 1.24
C PHE A 133 7.96 8.61 0.35
N ALA A 134 6.66 8.88 0.24
CA ALA A 134 6.14 9.90 -0.65
C ALA A 134 6.63 11.33 -0.35
N TYR A 135 6.91 11.64 0.93
CA TYR A 135 7.48 12.93 1.33
C TYR A 135 8.99 12.93 1.45
N ASN A 136 9.58 11.82 1.92
CA ASN A 136 10.99 11.79 2.30
C ASN A 136 11.91 11.33 1.16
N TYR A 137 11.38 10.74 0.09
CA TYR A 137 12.16 10.41 -1.10
C TYR A 137 12.22 11.61 -2.07
N PRO A 138 13.43 12.12 -2.39
CA PRO A 138 13.59 13.40 -3.06
C PRO A 138 13.16 13.38 -4.53
N ASP A 139 12.82 14.58 -5.04
CA ASP A 139 12.67 14.89 -6.48
C ASP A 139 11.65 14.07 -7.29
N THR A 140 10.68 13.43 -6.63
CA THR A 140 9.63 12.69 -7.34
C THR A 140 8.50 13.60 -7.87
N PRO A 141 7.85 13.24 -9.00
CA PRO A 141 6.63 13.93 -9.45
C PRO A 141 5.51 13.93 -8.40
N VAL A 142 5.39 12.84 -7.63
CA VAL A 142 4.41 12.73 -6.54
C VAL A 142 4.72 13.72 -5.42
N LEU A 143 5.98 13.84 -4.99
CA LEU A 143 6.37 14.81 -3.96
C LEU A 143 6.00 16.23 -4.38
N LYS A 144 6.31 16.61 -5.63
CA LYS A 144 5.96 17.94 -6.18
C LYS A 144 4.46 18.18 -6.17
N SER A 145 3.68 17.16 -6.55
CA SER A 145 2.22 17.23 -6.56
C SER A 145 1.65 17.35 -5.14
N LEU A 146 2.18 16.59 -4.18
CA LEU A 146 1.82 16.68 -2.77
C LEU A 146 2.16 18.06 -2.17
N GLN A 147 3.33 18.62 -2.50
CA GLN A 147 3.73 19.97 -2.07
C GLN A 147 2.85 21.06 -2.70
N LEU A 148 2.48 20.92 -3.97
CA LEU A 148 1.56 21.84 -4.63
C LEU A 148 0.19 21.79 -3.95
N CYS A 149 -0.34 20.59 -3.73
CA CYS A 149 -1.59 20.40 -2.99
C CYS A 149 -1.49 21.04 -1.59
N GLN A 150 -0.37 20.84 -0.88
CA GLN A 150 -0.12 21.48 0.42
C GLN A 150 -0.14 23.01 0.37
N SER A 151 0.43 23.59 -0.69
CA SER A 151 0.42 25.05 -0.85
C SER A 151 -0.97 25.65 -1.02
N VAL A 152 -1.95 24.87 -1.49
CA VAL A 152 -3.34 25.30 -1.66
C VAL A 152 -4.06 25.37 -0.32
N TRP A 153 -3.79 24.43 0.59
CA TRP A 153 -4.57 24.29 1.83
C TRP A 153 -3.90 24.82 3.08
N LYS A 154 -2.59 25.13 3.02
CA LYS A 154 -1.82 25.54 4.18
C LYS A 154 -2.42 26.73 4.93
N ASP A 155 -3.09 27.62 4.21
CA ASP A 155 -3.64 28.87 4.74
C ASP A 155 -5.13 28.75 5.15
N VAL A 156 -5.78 27.62 4.84
CA VAL A 156 -7.24 27.41 5.04
C VAL A 156 -7.58 26.26 5.98
N VAL A 157 -6.65 25.34 6.25
CA VAL A 157 -6.84 24.23 7.21
C VAL A 157 -6.12 24.56 8.52
N LYS A 158 -6.76 24.23 9.66
CA LYS A 158 -6.30 24.57 11.01
C LYS A 158 -4.91 24.01 11.39
N ASP A 159 -4.37 23.11 10.58
CA ASP A 159 -3.03 22.52 10.70
C ASP A 159 -2.34 22.45 9.32
N GLY A 160 -2.44 23.51 8.53
CA GLY A 160 -1.97 23.54 7.14
C GLY A 160 -0.46 23.30 6.92
N ASP A 161 0.34 23.47 7.97
CA ASP A 161 1.77 23.13 7.98
C ASP A 161 2.01 21.60 8.07
N ASN A 162 1.01 20.83 8.52
CA ASN A 162 1.13 19.38 8.54
C ASN A 162 1.05 18.81 7.12
N PRO A 163 1.91 17.82 6.79
CA PRO A 163 1.84 17.14 5.51
C PRO A 163 0.48 16.45 5.34
N HIS A 164 0.08 16.27 4.08
CA HIS A 164 -1.14 15.55 3.65
C HIS A 164 -1.56 14.43 4.62
N ASN A 165 -2.80 14.45 5.11
CA ASN A 165 -3.42 13.58 6.13
C ASN A 165 -2.55 12.44 6.69
N ASN A 166 -2.34 11.38 5.91
CA ASN A 166 -1.59 10.20 6.34
C ASN A 166 -0.08 10.33 6.11
N GLY A 167 0.46 11.55 6.15
CA GLY A 167 1.80 11.89 5.66
C GLY A 167 2.05 11.41 4.23
N GLY A 168 1.07 11.48 3.32
CA GLY A 168 1.22 10.97 1.94
C GLY A 168 1.32 9.44 1.81
N LYS A 169 1.06 8.67 2.88
CA LYS A 169 1.15 7.20 2.92
C LYS A 169 -0.10 6.47 2.44
N CYS A 170 -1.08 7.19 1.87
CA CYS A 170 -2.28 6.59 1.29
C CYS A 170 -1.92 5.70 0.09
N GLY A 171 -2.82 4.80 -0.32
CA GLY A 171 -2.52 3.91 -1.44
C GLY A 171 -2.44 4.65 -2.79
N GLU A 172 -3.13 5.78 -2.92
CA GLU A 172 -3.22 6.57 -4.15
C GLU A 172 -1.89 7.26 -4.49
N PRO A 173 -1.24 8.00 -3.57
CA PRO A 173 0.12 8.48 -3.79
C PRO A 173 1.12 7.35 -4.03
N MET A 174 0.99 6.22 -3.31
CA MET A 174 1.94 5.10 -3.47
C MET A 174 1.79 4.38 -4.82
N ALA A 175 0.56 4.18 -5.30
CA ALA A 175 0.32 3.65 -6.65
C ALA A 175 0.89 4.58 -7.72
N THR A 176 0.73 5.89 -7.51
CA THR A 176 1.25 6.92 -8.41
C THR A 176 2.78 7.00 -8.37
N GLN A 177 3.41 6.75 -7.22
CA GLN A 177 4.87 6.63 -7.14
C GLN A 177 5.38 5.48 -8.01
N LEU A 178 4.76 4.30 -7.89
CA LEU A 178 5.11 3.16 -8.73
C LEU A 178 4.92 3.45 -10.21
N TYR A 179 3.86 4.18 -10.59
CA TYR A 179 3.66 4.61 -11.97
C TYR A 179 4.85 5.43 -12.47
N TYR A 180 5.26 6.48 -11.74
CA TYR A 180 6.35 7.37 -12.15
C TYR A 180 7.76 6.77 -12.02
N THR A 181 7.92 5.63 -11.33
CA THR A 181 9.17 4.86 -11.36
C THR A 181 9.45 4.31 -12.76
N GLU A 182 8.41 3.87 -13.49
CA GLU A 182 8.54 3.26 -14.81
C GLU A 182 8.12 4.19 -15.97
N ASN A 183 7.34 5.24 -15.67
CA ASN A 183 6.72 6.09 -16.67
C ASN A 183 7.12 7.56 -16.52
N LYS A 184 7.40 8.20 -17.66
CA LYS A 184 7.72 9.64 -17.71
C LYS A 184 6.54 10.51 -18.16
N THR A 185 5.52 9.90 -18.78
CA THR A 185 4.32 10.61 -19.21
C THR A 185 3.48 10.97 -17.99
N PRO A 186 2.86 12.16 -17.94
CA PRO A 186 1.90 12.48 -16.90
C PRO A 186 0.71 11.51 -16.89
N LEU A 187 0.25 11.12 -15.69
CA LEU A 187 -0.87 10.18 -15.54
C LEU A 187 -2.18 10.71 -16.13
N LYS A 188 -2.40 12.04 -16.10
CA LYS A 188 -3.56 12.73 -16.68
C LYS A 188 -3.74 12.50 -18.19
N ASP A 189 -2.69 12.09 -18.88
CA ASP A 189 -2.71 11.84 -20.33
C ASP A 189 -3.05 10.36 -20.65
N ARG A 190 -3.45 9.56 -19.65
CA ARG A 190 -3.61 8.10 -19.76
C ARG A 190 -5.01 7.56 -19.45
N ASP A 191 -6.01 8.43 -19.29
CA ASP A 191 -7.38 8.08 -18.87
C ASP A 191 -7.40 7.10 -17.68
N ALA A 192 -6.54 7.37 -16.69
CA ALA A 192 -6.32 6.46 -15.59
C ALA A 192 -7.56 6.39 -14.68
N ARG A 193 -7.88 5.19 -14.20
CA ARG A 193 -8.94 4.95 -13.21
C ARG A 193 -8.35 4.49 -11.89
N ILE A 194 -8.89 4.98 -10.79
CA ILE A 194 -8.36 4.69 -9.45
C ILE A 194 -9.48 4.35 -8.46
N ALA A 195 -9.23 3.35 -7.61
CA ALA A 195 -10.16 2.93 -6.57
C ALA A 195 -9.42 2.39 -5.36
N THR A 196 -9.95 2.63 -4.16
CA THR A 196 -9.27 2.28 -2.91
C THR A 196 -10.19 1.52 -1.96
N ILE A 197 -9.70 0.35 -1.51
CA ILE A 197 -10.32 -0.45 -0.46
C ILE A 197 -9.66 -0.11 0.87
N VAL A 198 -10.44 0.26 1.88
CA VAL A 198 -9.97 0.46 3.26
C VAL A 198 -10.72 -0.49 4.18
N TRP A 199 -9.98 -1.31 4.94
CA TRP A 199 -10.55 -2.31 5.84
C TRP A 199 -11.59 -3.24 5.17
N GLY A 200 -11.37 -3.55 3.89
CA GLY A 200 -12.26 -4.40 3.09
C GLY A 200 -13.51 -3.70 2.55
N ARG A 201 -13.61 -2.37 2.64
CA ARG A 201 -14.72 -1.56 2.13
C ARG A 201 -14.26 -0.62 1.03
N GLN A 202 -15.11 -0.39 0.03
CA GLN A 202 -14.92 0.67 -0.95
C GLN A 202 -15.01 2.02 -0.25
N VAL A 203 -14.03 2.89 -0.47
CA VAL A 203 -14.02 4.25 0.10
C VAL A 203 -13.59 5.25 -0.98
N PRO A 204 -14.10 6.49 -0.93
CA PRO A 204 -13.50 7.55 -1.74
C PRO A 204 -12.08 7.84 -1.25
N PRO A 205 -11.24 8.47 -2.08
CA PRO A 205 -10.00 9.07 -1.61
C PRO A 205 -10.27 9.96 -0.39
N CYS A 206 -9.40 9.89 0.62
CA CYS A 206 -9.62 10.66 1.84
C CYS A 206 -9.65 12.17 1.56
N GLY A 207 -10.46 12.91 2.30
CA GLY A 207 -10.50 14.36 2.30
C GLY A 207 -11.46 14.90 3.37
N ASP A 208 -11.45 16.21 3.59
CA ASP A 208 -12.30 16.84 4.60
C ASP A 208 -13.75 16.89 4.13
N SER A 209 -14.55 15.94 4.61
CA SER A 209 -15.94 15.70 4.19
C SER A 209 -16.95 16.75 4.65
N GLU A 210 -16.52 17.87 5.25
CA GLU A 210 -17.46 18.80 5.88
C GLU A 210 -17.77 20.07 5.10
N THR A 211 -16.91 20.67 4.26
CA THR A 211 -17.33 21.92 3.56
C THR A 211 -16.59 22.34 2.28
N SER A 212 -15.47 21.74 1.85
CA SER A 212 -14.73 22.39 0.75
C SER A 212 -13.77 21.54 -0.10
N ASP A 213 -13.62 20.24 0.13
CA ASP A 213 -12.67 19.39 -0.63
C ASP A 213 -11.23 19.97 -0.69
N ILE A 214 -10.85 20.84 0.25
CA ILE A 214 -9.60 21.60 0.21
C ILE A 214 -8.39 20.80 0.64
N TRP A 215 -8.54 19.53 1.06
CA TRP A 215 -7.44 18.77 1.64
C TRP A 215 -7.67 17.28 1.47
N GLY A 216 -6.60 16.54 1.12
CA GLY A 216 -6.62 15.08 1.08
C GLY A 216 -6.22 14.45 -0.26
N CYS A 217 -6.42 13.14 -0.36
CA CYS A 217 -6.14 12.35 -1.56
C CYS A 217 -7.14 12.65 -2.68
N ASN A 218 -8.33 13.16 -2.36
CA ASN A 218 -9.29 13.68 -3.34
C ASN A 218 -8.64 14.73 -4.27
N LEU A 219 -7.92 15.71 -3.71
CA LEU A 219 -7.21 16.73 -4.47
C LEU A 219 -6.01 16.18 -5.22
N PHE A 220 -5.23 15.31 -4.56
CA PHE A 220 -4.08 14.68 -5.21
C PHE A 220 -4.51 13.87 -6.45
N VAL A 221 -5.54 13.02 -6.32
CA VAL A 221 -6.06 12.22 -7.44
C VAL A 221 -6.59 13.12 -8.56
N TYR A 222 -7.28 14.20 -8.22
CA TYR A 222 -7.73 15.20 -9.17
C TYR A 222 -6.57 15.86 -9.93
N ASP A 223 -5.53 16.30 -9.23
CA ASP A 223 -4.31 16.88 -9.81
C ASP A 223 -3.59 15.90 -10.75
N GLN A 224 -3.55 14.62 -10.38
CA GLN A 224 -3.00 13.56 -11.24
C GLN A 224 -3.89 13.24 -12.45
N GLY A 225 -5.10 13.78 -12.53
CA GLY A 225 -6.05 13.57 -13.62
C GLY A 225 -6.62 12.14 -13.68
N ALA A 226 -6.57 11.39 -12.58
CA ALA A 226 -7.14 10.05 -12.53
C ALA A 226 -8.63 10.11 -12.14
N LYS A 227 -9.45 9.33 -12.84
CA LYS A 227 -10.89 9.17 -12.57
C LYS A 227 -11.10 8.26 -11.37
N VAL A 228 -11.69 8.79 -10.31
CA VAL A 228 -12.15 7.99 -9.17
C VAL A 228 -13.32 7.11 -9.59
N ILE A 229 -13.24 5.82 -9.33
CA ILE A 229 -14.35 4.89 -9.56
C ILE A 229 -15.46 5.13 -8.52
N ASP A 230 -16.72 5.16 -8.97
CA ASP A 230 -17.87 5.35 -8.08
C ASP A 230 -17.94 4.24 -7.02
N ILE A 231 -18.00 4.65 -5.75
CA ILE A 231 -18.12 3.78 -4.56
C ILE A 231 -19.45 3.04 -4.47
N LYS A 232 -20.43 3.42 -5.30
CA LYS A 232 -21.71 2.72 -5.43
C LYS A 232 -21.66 1.59 -6.45
N THR A 233 -20.59 1.49 -7.24
CA THR A 233 -20.43 0.43 -8.23
C THR A 233 -20.25 -0.92 -7.52
N PRO A 234 -21.16 -1.89 -7.74
CA PRO A 234 -21.03 -3.21 -7.14
C PRO A 234 -19.77 -3.94 -7.63
N SER A 235 -19.11 -4.68 -6.74
CA SER A 235 -18.00 -5.56 -7.15
C SER A 235 -18.49 -6.67 -8.08
N GLU A 236 -17.77 -6.87 -9.18
CA GLU A 236 -18.05 -7.91 -10.17
C GLU A 236 -16.97 -8.99 -10.18
N LYS A 237 -17.36 -10.23 -10.48
CA LYS A 237 -16.39 -11.32 -10.62
C LYS A 237 -15.53 -11.12 -11.87
N TYR A 238 -14.30 -11.62 -11.81
CA TYR A 238 -13.35 -11.60 -12.91
C TYR A 238 -12.58 -12.93 -12.97
N ASP A 239 -12.02 -13.25 -14.13
CA ASP A 239 -11.10 -14.38 -14.34
C ASP A 239 -9.82 -13.88 -14.99
N LEU A 240 -8.69 -13.99 -14.28
CA LEU A 240 -7.38 -13.52 -14.73
C LEU A 240 -6.94 -14.17 -16.05
N LYS A 241 -7.44 -15.36 -16.40
CA LYS A 241 -7.08 -16.04 -17.66
C LYS A 241 -7.64 -15.33 -18.88
N THR A 242 -8.82 -14.72 -18.75
CA THR A 242 -9.56 -14.13 -19.86
C THR A 242 -9.67 -12.61 -19.75
N LEU A 243 -9.50 -12.05 -18.55
CA LEU A 243 -9.57 -10.62 -18.28
C LEU A 243 -8.58 -9.86 -19.18
N ALA A 244 -9.11 -8.95 -20.00
CA ALA A 244 -8.34 -8.17 -20.97
C ALA A 244 -7.31 -9.01 -21.78
N GLY A 245 -7.71 -10.20 -22.23
CA GLY A 245 -6.87 -11.08 -23.04
C GLY A 245 -5.81 -11.88 -22.27
N GLY A 246 -5.86 -11.85 -20.93
CA GLY A 246 -4.95 -12.52 -20.03
C GLY A 246 -3.86 -11.60 -19.48
N VAL A 247 -3.27 -12.03 -18.37
CA VAL A 247 -2.38 -11.21 -17.53
C VAL A 247 -1.01 -11.85 -17.33
N THR A 248 0.02 -11.02 -17.26
CA THR A 248 1.34 -11.34 -16.69
C THR A 248 1.60 -10.48 -15.47
N PHE A 249 2.50 -10.94 -14.59
CA PHE A 249 2.74 -10.32 -13.29
C PHE A 249 4.23 -10.03 -13.11
N ASP A 250 4.52 -8.86 -12.55
CA ASP A 250 5.79 -8.51 -11.94
C ASP A 250 5.55 -7.58 -10.73
N GLN A 251 6.59 -6.85 -10.31
CA GLN A 251 6.49 -5.86 -9.26
C GLN A 251 7.42 -4.70 -9.58
N ILE A 252 6.85 -3.50 -9.68
CA ILE A 252 7.60 -2.25 -9.62
C ILE A 252 8.02 -2.02 -8.16
N GLN A 253 9.31 -1.73 -7.94
CA GLN A 253 9.89 -1.56 -6.61
C GLN A 253 10.29 -0.09 -6.41
N LEU A 254 10.04 0.45 -5.22
CA LEU A 254 10.34 1.86 -4.93
C LEU A 254 11.84 2.13 -4.73
N CYS A 255 12.59 1.15 -4.24
CA CYS A 255 14.01 1.29 -3.89
C CYS A 255 14.93 0.32 -4.65
N SER A 256 14.67 0.03 -5.94
CA SER A 256 15.49 -0.90 -6.74
C SER A 256 16.68 -0.25 -7.45
N GLY A 257 17.40 0.64 -6.76
CA GLY A 257 18.65 1.27 -7.23
C GLY A 257 19.89 0.45 -6.88
#